data_AF-A0A535V1V2-F1
#
_entry.id   AF-A0A535V1V2-F1
#
_cell.length_a   1.000
_cell.length_b   1.000
_cell.length_c   1.000
_cell.angle_alpha   90.00
_cell.angle_beta   90.00
_cell.angle_gamma   90.00
#
_symmetry.space_group_name_H-M   'P 1'
#
loop_
_entity.id
_entity.type
_entity.pdbx_description
1 polymer ?
#
loop_
_entity_poly.entity_id
_entity_poly.type
_entity_poly.pdbx_seq_one_letter_code
_entity_poly.pdbx_strand_id
1 'polypeptide(L)'
;MRERLAGSEWDHCVVVDGDGIVLGLLSGDRLLADARLPAELAMRLAPSTFRPSIPVEEMGEYMRQHQLQHVLVTTSDGILVGSLPRRTVEEALR
;
A
#
# COMPACT_ATOMS: atom_id res chain seq x y z
N MET A 1 -15.64 0.90 5.88
CA MET A 1 -14.27 0.48 5.46
C MET A 1 -14.27 -0.97 5.00
N ARG A 2 -14.62 -1.93 5.86
CA ARG A 2 -14.74 -3.36 5.49
C ARG A 2 -15.64 -3.63 4.27
N GLU A 3 -16.84 -3.06 4.26
CA GLU A 3 -17.78 -3.19 3.12
C GLU A 3 -17.19 -2.62 1.83
N ARG A 4 -16.47 -1.49 1.91
CA ARG A 4 -15.79 -0.88 0.77
C ARG A 4 -14.65 -1.77 0.25
N LEU A 5 -13.91 -2.41 1.15
CA LEU A 5 -12.81 -3.32 0.78
C LEU A 5 -13.35 -4.61 0.14
N ALA A 6 -14.39 -5.21 0.72
CA ALA A 6 -15.03 -6.42 0.23
C ALA A 6 -15.62 -6.26 -1.18
N GLY A 7 -16.02 -5.05 -1.56
CA GLY A 7 -16.50 -4.72 -2.91
C GLY A 7 -15.42 -4.17 -3.85
N SER A 8 -14.15 -4.18 -3.47
CA SER A 8 -13.05 -3.59 -4.26
C SER A 8 -12.06 -4.64 -4.77
N GLU A 9 -11.26 -4.28 -5.77
CA GLU A 9 -10.12 -5.08 -6.21
C GLU A 9 -8.91 -5.03 -5.24
N TRP A 10 -9.01 -4.24 -4.18
CA TRP A 10 -7.93 -4.05 -3.20
C TRP A 10 -8.13 -4.97 -1.99
N ASP A 11 -7.01 -5.48 -1.46
CA ASP A 11 -6.95 -6.33 -0.27
C ASP A 11 -6.47 -5.56 0.98
N HIS A 12 -6.18 -4.27 0.84
CA HIS A 12 -5.67 -3.40 1.90
C HIS A 12 -6.27 -1.99 1.83
N CYS A 13 -6.10 -1.27 2.92
CA CYS A 13 -6.33 0.16 3.02
C CYS A 13 -5.07 0.85 3.52
N VAL A 14 -4.76 2.01 2.95
CA VAL A 14 -3.68 2.88 3.42
C VAL A 14 -4.22 3.79 4.52
N VAL A 15 -3.50 3.84 5.64
CA VAL A 15 -3.79 4.76 6.73
C VAL A 15 -2.91 5.99 6.55
N VAL A 16 -3.52 7.16 6.53
CA VAL A 16 -2.84 8.45 6.40
C VAL A 16 -3.26 9.39 7.53
N ASP A 17 -2.43 10.38 7.82
CA ASP A 17 -2.80 11.49 8.71
C ASP A 17 -3.65 12.56 7.97
N GLY A 18 -3.88 13.70 8.64
CA GLY A 18 -4.66 14.81 8.09
C GLY A 18 -4.01 15.51 6.89
N ASP A 19 -2.69 15.39 6.74
CA ASP A 19 -1.91 15.98 5.65
C ASP A 19 -1.67 14.97 4.51
N GLY A 20 -2.17 13.74 4.65
CA GLY A 20 -2.05 12.68 3.65
C GLY A 20 -0.75 11.88 3.75
N ILE A 21 0.02 12.03 4.83
CA ILE A 21 1.25 11.27 5.09
C ILE A 21 0.89 9.84 5.43
N VAL A 22 1.53 8.87 4.78
CA VAL A 22 1.33 7.45 5.05
C VAL A 22 1.83 7.09 6.45
N LEU A 23 0.91 6.60 7.29
CA LEU A 23 1.21 6.08 8.62
C LEU A 23 1.33 4.55 8.61
N GLY A 24 0.56 3.86 7.76
CA GLY A 24 0.54 2.40 7.75
C GLY A 24 -0.41 1.77 6.75
N LEU A 25 -0.49 0.44 6.82
CA LEU A 25 -1.37 -0.41 6.02
C LEU A 25 -2.26 -1.27 6.91
N LEU A 26 -3.54 -1.32 6.57
CA LEU A 26 -4.52 -2.24 7.13
C LEU A 26 -4.90 -3.26 6.07
N SER A 27 -4.47 -4.50 6.25
CA SER A 27 -4.90 -5.60 5.37
C SER A 27 -6.29 -6.12 5.77
N GLY A 28 -7.01 -6.69 4.80
CA GLY A 28 -8.39 -7.14 4.98
C GLY A 28 -8.57 -8.14 6.11
N ASP A 29 -7.60 -9.02 6.32
CA ASP A 29 -7.55 -9.96 7.43
C ASP A 29 -7.58 -9.26 8.81
N ARG A 30 -6.77 -8.21 8.99
CA ARG A 30 -6.72 -7.43 10.23
C ARG A 30 -7.98 -6.61 10.46
N LEU A 31 -8.57 -6.10 9.38
CA LEU A 31 -9.85 -5.39 9.43
C LEU A 31 -11.00 -6.30 9.87
N LEU A 32 -10.97 -7.58 9.48
CA LEU A 32 -11.98 -8.57 9.86
C LEU A 32 -11.79 -9.09 11.29
N ALA A 33 -10.56 -9.08 11.82
CA ALA A 33 -10.22 -9.65 13.13
C ALA A 33 -10.84 -8.87 14.32
N ASP A 34 -10.66 -7.55 14.39
CA ASP A 34 -11.36 -6.71 15.37
C ASP A 34 -11.67 -5.33 14.81
N ALA A 35 -12.95 -5.14 14.49
CA ALA A 35 -13.43 -3.92 13.87
C ALA A 35 -13.57 -2.72 14.82
N ARG A 36 -13.34 -2.91 16.12
CA ARG A 36 -13.40 -1.84 17.12
C ARG A 36 -12.02 -1.27 17.44
N LEU A 37 -10.94 -1.91 16.99
CA LEU A 37 -9.60 -1.38 17.19
C LEU A 37 -9.40 -0.11 16.34
N PRO A 38 -8.82 0.95 16.92
CA PRO A 38 -8.37 2.10 16.16
C PRO A 38 -7.40 1.69 15.05
N ALA A 39 -7.46 2.39 13.91
CA ALA A 39 -6.58 2.14 12.78
C ALA A 39 -5.10 2.16 13.18
N GLU A 40 -4.69 3.09 14.04
CA GLU A 40 -3.32 3.17 14.58
C GLU A 40 -2.82 1.90 15.26
N LEU A 41 -3.70 1.19 15.98
CA LEU A 41 -3.33 -0.03 16.70
C LEU A 41 -3.44 -1.28 15.83
N ALA A 42 -4.35 -1.26 14.85
CA ALA A 42 -4.59 -2.39 13.97
C ALA A 42 -3.63 -2.40 12.76
N MET A 43 -3.11 -1.24 12.34
CA MET A 43 -2.26 -1.12 11.16
C MET A 43 -0.90 -1.76 11.37
N ARG A 44 -0.31 -2.20 10.25
CA ARG A 44 1.13 -2.43 10.17
C ARG A 44 1.77 -1.11 9.76
N LEU A 45 2.80 -0.67 10.47
CA LEU A 45 3.61 0.46 10.02
C LEU A 45 4.12 0.17 8.60
N ALA A 46 4.04 1.19 7.75
CA ALA A 46 4.08 1.00 6.31
C ALA A 46 5.36 0.28 5.87
N PRO A 47 5.24 -0.79 5.05
CA PRO A 47 6.39 -1.36 4.36
C PRO A 47 6.97 -0.34 3.36
N SER A 48 8.13 -0.65 2.79
CA SER A 48 8.87 0.20 1.85
C SER A 48 7.95 0.93 0.86
N THR A 49 8.07 2.26 0.81
CA THR A 49 7.44 3.10 -0.20
C THR A 49 8.43 3.43 -1.31
N PHE A 50 7.91 3.65 -2.51
CA PHE A 50 8.66 4.13 -3.66
C PHE A 50 8.32 5.58 -3.94
N ARG A 51 9.28 6.34 -4.45
CA ARG A 51 9.02 7.69 -4.95
C ARG A 51 8.62 7.61 -6.43
N PRO A 52 7.77 8.51 -6.94
CA PRO A 52 7.42 8.55 -8.36
C PRO A 52 8.63 8.67 -9.29
N SER A 53 9.75 9.18 -8.79
CA SER A 53 11.01 9.32 -9.54
C SER A 53 11.78 8.00 -9.72
N ILE A 54 11.40 6.93 -9.00
CA ILE A 54 12.08 5.64 -9.13
C ILE A 54 11.61 4.95 -10.42
N PRO A 55 12.53 4.48 -11.27
CA PRO A 55 12.18 3.74 -12.48
C PRO A 55 11.32 2.50 -12.18
N VAL A 56 10.39 2.21 -13.10
CA VAL A 56 9.45 1.10 -12.95
C VAL A 56 10.16 -0.27 -12.97
N GLU A 57 11.29 -0.35 -13.67
CA GLU A 57 12.20 -1.50 -13.71
C GLU A 57 12.74 -1.82 -12.31
N GLU A 58 13.36 -0.83 -11.65
CA GLU A 58 13.95 -0.97 -10.32
C GLU A 58 12.89 -1.38 -9.30
N MET A 59 11.71 -0.76 -9.37
CA MET A 59 10.56 -1.13 -8.54
C MET A 59 10.14 -2.59 -8.80
N GLY A 60 10.03 -3.02 -10.06
CA GLY A 60 9.69 -4.39 -10.42
C GLY A 60 10.71 -5.44 -9.93
N GLU A 61 12.00 -5.14 -10.05
CA GLU A 61 13.07 -5.99 -9.52
C GLU A 61 12.98 -6.13 -8.00
N TYR A 62 12.83 -5.01 -7.30
CA TYR A 62 12.69 -5.00 -5.84
C TYR A 62 11.46 -5.80 -5.39
N MET A 63 10.31 -5.58 -6.03
CA MET A 63 9.06 -6.28 -5.72
C MET A 63 9.20 -7.79 -5.90
N ARG A 64 9.87 -8.23 -6.97
CA ARG A 64 10.14 -9.65 -7.22
C ARG A 64 11.10 -10.24 -6.17
N GLN A 65 12.18 -9.53 -5.85
CA GLN A 65 13.15 -9.97 -4.85
C GLN A 65 12.54 -10.13 -3.45
N HIS A 66 11.63 -9.23 -3.07
CA HIS A 66 11.01 -9.20 -1.74
C HIS A 66 9.60 -9.81 -1.72
N GLN A 67 9.17 -10.44 -2.83
CA GLN A 67 7.87 -11.10 -2.99
C GLN A 67 6.66 -10.18 -2.68
N LEU A 68 6.80 -8.88 -2.94
CA LEU A 68 5.76 -7.89 -2.68
C LEU A 68 4.67 -7.98 -3.74
N GLN A 69 3.40 -8.03 -3.29
CA GLN A 69 2.25 -8.04 -4.21
C GLN A 69 1.81 -6.64 -4.61
N HIS A 70 2.12 -5.64 -3.80
CA HIS A 70 1.89 -4.23 -4.07
C HIS A 70 2.96 -3.40 -3.38
N VAL A 71 3.11 -2.17 -3.83
CA VAL A 71 3.93 -1.14 -3.18
C VAL A 71 3.14 0.15 -3.08
N LEU A 72 3.47 0.97 -2.08
CA LEU A 72 2.96 2.33 -1.99
C LEU A 72 3.90 3.27 -2.72
N VAL A 73 3.31 4.21 -3.45
CA VAL A 73 4.03 5.33 -4.06
C VAL A 73 3.74 6.58 -3.24
N THR A 74 4.79 7.25 -2.80
CA THR A 74 4.71 8.45 -1.95
C THR A 74 5.61 9.56 -2.47
N THR A 75 5.25 10.82 -2.21
CA THR A 75 6.15 11.96 -2.44
C THR A 75 7.38 11.90 -1.53
N SER A 76 8.27 12.89 -1.67
CA SER A 76 9.43 13.00 -0.81
C SER A 76 9.13 13.18 0.66
N ASP A 77 8.00 13.81 0.93
CA ASP A 77 7.54 14.16 2.27
C ASP A 77 6.65 13.05 2.86
N GLY A 78 6.41 11.97 2.12
CA GLY A 78 5.62 10.82 2.56
C GLY A 78 4.13 10.88 2.21
N ILE A 79 3.70 11.90 1.45
CA ILE A 79 2.30 12.04 1.01
C ILE A 79 1.96 10.90 0.06
N LEU A 80 0.83 10.24 0.29
CA LEU A 80 0.34 9.16 -0.57
C LEU A 80 0.04 9.67 -1.99
N VAL A 81 0.69 9.06 -2.98
CA VAL A 81 0.37 9.23 -4.41
C VAL A 81 -0.56 8.10 -4.86
N GLY A 82 -0.27 6.86 -4.46
CA GLY A 82 -1.10 5.71 -4.79
C GLY A 82 -0.52 4.37 -4.34
N SER A 83 -1.20 3.29 -4.71
CA SER A 83 -0.75 1.91 -4.53
C SER A 83 -0.61 1.27 -5.91
N LEU A 84 0.50 0.57 -6.16
CA LEU A 84 0.78 -0.10 -7.41
C LEU A 84 0.83 -1.62 -7.19
N PRO A 85 -0.09 -2.39 -7.78
CA PRO A 85 -0.02 -3.83 -7.81
C PRO A 85 1.16 -4.32 -8.65
N ARG A 86 1.80 -5.41 -8.24
CA ARG A 86 2.93 -6.01 -8.98
C ARG A 86 2.56 -6.35 -10.42
N ARG A 87 1.33 -6.84 -10.65
CA ARG A 87 0.83 -7.15 -11.99
C ARG A 87 0.95 -5.96 -12.95
N THR A 88 0.61 -4.76 -12.48
CA THR A 88 0.61 -3.54 -13.28
C THR A 88 2.04 -3.08 -13.58
N VAL A 89 2.95 -3.23 -12.62
CA VAL A 89 4.38 -2.98 -12.82
C VAL A 89 4.96 -3.95 -13.85
N GLU A 90 4.66 -5.25 -13.73
CA GLU A 90 5.12 -6.29 -14.64
C GLU A 90 4.53 -6.13 -16.06
N GLU A 91 3.28 -5.66 -16.19
CA GLU A 91 2.64 -5.35 -17.46
C GLU A 91 3.29 -4.16 -18.16
N ALA A 92 3.72 -3.13 -17.42
CA ALA A 92 4.39 -1.95 -17.97
C ALA A 92 5.82 -2.25 -18.49
N LEU A 93 6.42 -3.36 -18.07
CA LEU A 93 7.77 -3.79 -18.44
C LEU A 93 7.81 -4.76 -19.63
N ARG A 94 6.67 -5.07 -20.24
CA ARG A 94 6.56 -5.93 -21.43
C ARG A 94 6.63 -5.11 -22.71
#